data_AF-A0A0D2M2X3-F1
#
_entry.id   AF-A0A0D2M2X3-F1
#
_cell.length_a   1.000
_cell.length_b   1.000
_cell.length_c   1.000
_cell.angle_alpha   90.00
_cell.angle_beta   90.00
_cell.angle_gamma   90.00
#
_symmetry.space_group_name_H-M   'P 1'
#
loop_
_entity.id
_entity.type
_entity.pdbx_description
1 polymer ?
#
loop_
_entity_poly.entity_id
_entity_poly.type
_entity_poly.pdbx_seq_one_letter_code
_entity_poly.pdbx_strand_id
1 'polypeptide(L)'
;MGFLEALQDPKISEIVLLGDVVLDPRGSGERDPILITRNVTITSPPGTPRSSLPALDFSFQQDEATIGVNVTVTFKSVMLKNMRKGSGLGMDFFGGLQGSTIVCIDVPRWRYMCAAADAALASANSYPRPSDLPGKNLVRLQNEYHRGTWYNSSLHYVSFALHVMSDNSESDAWLPGYAMVLRNSTRICQTYISPECESVKSLDQCQVDGVDAWLAAMDDDTQDESWKQKVAAGVASGVGAALVLAAGAFVWRRRRLRRRRMAWENEAADPATFGG
;
A
#
# COMPACT_ATOMS: atom_id res chain seq x y z
N MET A 1 4.80 -24.23 7.37
CA MET A 1 3.82 -23.31 7.98
C MET A 1 3.78 -22.07 7.13
N GLY A 2 2.58 -21.66 6.69
CA GLY A 2 2.41 -20.43 5.91
C GLY A 2 2.52 -19.17 6.76
N PHE A 3 2.70 -18.01 6.13
CA PHE A 3 2.77 -16.72 6.83
C PHE A 3 1.49 -16.42 7.64
N LEU A 4 0.31 -16.60 7.03
CA LEU A 4 -0.97 -16.33 7.71
C LEU A 4 -1.24 -17.31 8.86
N GLU A 5 -0.88 -18.58 8.71
CA GLU A 5 -0.89 -19.57 9.81
C GLU A 5 -0.03 -19.10 10.97
N ALA A 6 1.19 -18.66 10.69
CA ALA A 6 2.11 -18.20 11.72
C ALA A 6 1.60 -16.93 12.42
N LEU A 7 0.94 -16.04 11.68
CA LEU A 7 0.32 -14.83 12.23
C LEU A 7 -0.85 -15.17 13.16
N GLN A 8 -1.65 -16.20 12.81
CA GLN A 8 -2.78 -16.68 13.63
C GLN A 8 -2.34 -17.40 14.90
N ASP A 9 -1.23 -18.15 14.89
CA ASP A 9 -0.81 -18.98 16.04
C ASP A 9 -0.35 -18.13 17.24
N PRO A 10 -1.10 -18.07 18.37
CA PRO A 10 -0.79 -17.22 19.50
C PRO A 10 0.54 -17.53 20.21
N LYS A 11 1.22 -18.61 19.86
CA LYS A 11 2.52 -18.99 20.44
C LYS A 11 3.71 -18.42 19.65
N ILE A 12 3.50 -17.93 18.44
CA ILE A 12 4.57 -17.45 17.57
C ILE A 12 4.79 -15.95 17.78
N SER A 13 5.90 -15.59 18.43
CA SER A 13 6.31 -14.19 18.62
C SER A 13 7.27 -13.68 17.54
N GLU A 14 7.81 -14.57 16.70
CA GLU A 14 8.74 -14.23 15.62
C GLU A 14 8.45 -15.03 14.35
N ILE A 15 8.36 -14.34 13.22
CA ILE A 15 8.14 -14.90 11.89
C ILE A 15 9.33 -14.49 11.02
N VAL A 16 10.13 -15.48 10.59
CA VAL A 16 11.30 -15.24 9.75
C VAL A 16 10.95 -15.54 8.29
N LEU A 17 11.03 -14.52 7.43
CA LEU A 17 10.82 -14.65 5.98
C LEU A 17 12.08 -15.19 5.33
N LEU A 18 12.05 -16.44 4.87
CA LEU A 18 13.19 -17.08 4.17
C LEU A 18 13.29 -16.68 2.70
N GLY A 19 12.26 -16.01 2.17
CA GLY A 19 12.16 -15.56 0.79
C GLY A 19 10.99 -14.61 0.65
N ASP A 20 10.69 -14.23 -0.60
CA ASP A 20 9.53 -13.37 -0.88
C ASP A 20 8.23 -14.09 -0.55
N VAL A 21 7.32 -13.37 0.09
CA VAL A 21 5.96 -13.81 0.40
C VAL A 21 5.02 -12.84 -0.26
N VAL A 22 4.15 -13.36 -1.13
CA VAL A 22 3.02 -12.61 -1.68
C VAL A 22 1.78 -13.09 -0.96
N LEU A 23 1.03 -12.16 -0.38
CA LEU A 23 -0.26 -12.47 0.22
C LEU A 23 -1.27 -12.66 -0.90
N ASP A 24 -1.78 -13.87 -1.04
CA ASP A 24 -2.90 -14.16 -1.91
C ASP A 24 -4.18 -13.60 -1.28
N PRO A 25 -5.06 -12.93 -2.05
CA PRO A 25 -6.34 -12.47 -1.54
C PRO A 25 -7.02 -13.64 -0.84
N ARG A 26 -7.37 -13.48 0.44
CA ARG A 26 -8.23 -14.45 1.08
C ARG A 26 -9.55 -14.33 0.32
N GLY A 27 -9.88 -15.34 -0.48
CA GLY A 27 -11.03 -15.27 -1.39
C GLY A 27 -12.27 -14.72 -0.70
N SER A 28 -13.19 -14.12 -1.47
CA SER A 28 -14.31 -13.26 -1.04
C SER A 28 -15.38 -13.88 -0.11
N GLY A 29 -15.07 -14.97 0.59
CA GLY A 29 -15.89 -15.48 1.67
C GLY A 29 -15.79 -14.58 2.89
N GLU A 30 -16.93 -14.32 3.51
CA GLU A 30 -17.07 -13.63 4.79
C GLU A 30 -16.22 -14.35 5.84
N ARG A 31 -15.05 -13.79 6.14
CA ARG A 31 -14.11 -14.32 7.12
C ARG A 31 -13.75 -13.20 8.08
N ASP A 32 -13.76 -13.53 9.35
CA ASP A 32 -13.31 -12.60 10.37
C ASP A 32 -11.82 -12.25 10.17
N PRO A 33 -11.45 -10.98 10.35
CA PRO A 33 -10.06 -10.56 10.38
C PRO A 33 -9.25 -11.37 11.40
N ILE A 34 -7.98 -11.64 11.09
CA ILE A 34 -7.07 -12.31 12.02
C ILE A 34 -6.84 -11.42 13.24
N LEU A 35 -7.34 -11.81 14.40
CA LEU A 35 -7.06 -11.08 15.65
C LEU A 35 -5.66 -11.41 16.17
N ILE A 36 -4.76 -10.42 16.15
CA ILE A 36 -3.40 -10.54 16.68
C ILE A 36 -3.40 -10.09 18.14
N THR A 37 -3.38 -11.04 19.06
CA THR A 37 -3.47 -10.80 20.52
C THR A 37 -2.12 -10.68 21.22
N ARG A 38 -1.01 -10.66 20.46
CA ARG A 38 0.34 -10.76 21.01
C ARG A 38 1.33 -9.94 20.19
N ASN A 39 2.42 -9.54 20.85
CA ASN A 39 3.53 -8.92 20.13
C ASN A 39 4.16 -9.94 19.18
N VAL A 40 4.35 -9.54 17.93
CA VAL A 40 4.96 -10.38 16.89
C VAL A 40 5.95 -9.58 16.08
N THR A 41 7.11 -10.18 15.80
CA THR A 41 8.14 -9.61 14.93
C THR A 41 8.22 -10.39 13.63
N ILE A 42 8.07 -9.71 12.50
CA ILE A 42 8.30 -10.23 11.16
C ILE A 42 9.67 -9.73 10.70
N THR A 43 10.59 -10.65 10.43
CA THR A 43 11.99 -10.32 10.11
C THR A 43 12.53 -11.18 8.96
N SER A 44 13.69 -10.79 8.43
CA SER A 44 14.54 -11.66 7.61
C SER A 44 15.56 -12.43 8.47
N PRO A 45 16.25 -13.44 7.92
CA PRO A 45 17.35 -14.11 8.60
C PRO A 45 18.43 -13.11 9.06
N PRO A 46 19.05 -13.33 10.22
CA PRO A 46 20.14 -12.48 10.70
C PRO A 46 21.26 -12.34 9.66
N GLY A 47 21.76 -11.11 9.49
CA GLY A 47 22.82 -10.82 8.54
C GLY A 47 22.38 -10.65 7.08
N THR A 48 21.08 -10.77 6.78
CA THR A 48 20.55 -10.48 5.43
C THR A 48 20.92 -9.05 5.02
N PRO A 49 21.66 -8.86 3.91
CA PRO A 49 21.99 -7.52 3.43
C PRO A 49 20.74 -6.71 3.12
N ARG A 50 20.75 -5.42 3.48
CA ARG A 50 19.60 -4.52 3.25
C ARG A 50 19.19 -4.43 1.77
N SER A 51 20.14 -4.58 0.84
CA SER A 51 19.88 -4.55 -0.61
C SER A 51 19.19 -5.81 -1.14
N SER A 52 19.11 -6.88 -0.35
CA SER A 52 18.56 -8.19 -0.73
C SER A 52 17.54 -8.72 0.28
N LEU A 53 16.88 -7.85 1.04
CA LEU A 53 15.87 -8.27 2.01
C LEU A 53 14.72 -9.01 1.29
N PRO A 54 14.17 -10.08 1.90
CA PRO A 54 12.94 -10.70 1.42
C PRO A 54 11.79 -9.70 1.48
N ALA A 55 10.90 -9.77 0.50
CA ALA A 55 9.73 -8.92 0.41
C ALA A 55 8.48 -9.61 0.97
N LEU A 56 7.71 -8.88 1.78
CA LEU A 56 6.32 -9.19 2.09
C LEU A 56 5.42 -8.27 1.25
N ASP A 57 4.74 -8.86 0.28
CA ASP A 57 3.82 -8.17 -0.61
C ASP A 57 2.39 -8.36 -0.12
N PHE A 58 1.78 -7.25 0.31
CA PHE A 58 0.42 -7.25 0.85
C PHE A 58 -0.65 -7.32 -0.22
N SER A 59 -0.28 -7.23 -1.51
CA SER A 59 -1.21 -7.30 -2.64
C SER A 59 -2.41 -6.33 -2.51
N PHE A 60 -2.23 -5.20 -1.81
CA PHE A 60 -3.28 -4.24 -1.48
C PHE A 60 -4.48 -4.83 -0.73
N GLN A 61 -4.29 -5.91 0.01
CA GLN A 61 -5.33 -6.47 0.87
C GLN A 61 -5.67 -5.48 1.99
N GLN A 62 -6.94 -5.50 2.39
CA GLN A 62 -7.52 -4.59 3.37
C GLN A 62 -8.23 -5.42 4.45
N ASP A 63 -8.14 -4.97 5.71
CA ASP A 63 -8.90 -5.51 6.85
C ASP A 63 -8.72 -7.01 7.12
N GLU A 64 -7.58 -7.55 6.75
CA GLU A 64 -7.29 -8.98 6.90
C GLU A 64 -6.84 -9.36 8.31
N ALA A 65 -6.32 -8.40 9.08
CA ALA A 65 -5.89 -8.60 10.44
C ALA A 65 -6.21 -7.39 11.34
N THR A 66 -6.56 -7.66 12.59
CA THR A 66 -6.79 -6.64 13.62
C THR A 66 -5.76 -6.80 14.73
N ILE A 67 -5.03 -5.72 15.02
CA ILE A 67 -4.05 -5.69 16.10
C ILE A 67 -4.76 -5.44 17.43
N GLY A 68 -4.56 -6.34 18.38
CA GLY A 68 -5.19 -6.30 19.71
C GLY A 68 -4.78 -5.09 20.56
N VAL A 69 -5.44 -4.96 21.72
CA VAL A 69 -5.18 -3.86 22.68
C VAL A 69 -3.75 -3.92 23.19
N ASN A 70 -3.03 -2.80 23.10
CA ASN A 70 -1.61 -2.68 23.50
C ASN A 70 -0.66 -3.69 22.82
N VAL A 71 -1.05 -4.21 21.65
CA VAL A 71 -0.23 -5.16 20.88
C VAL A 71 0.64 -4.43 19.86
N THR A 72 1.88 -4.89 19.72
CA THR A 72 2.84 -4.36 18.74
C THR A 72 3.17 -5.40 17.68
N VAL A 73 2.97 -5.05 16.41
CA VAL A 73 3.49 -5.78 15.25
C VAL A 73 4.75 -5.08 14.77
N THR A 74 5.89 -5.78 14.76
CA THR A 74 7.17 -5.22 14.34
C THR A 74 7.60 -5.83 13.01
N PHE A 75 7.89 -4.99 12.02
CA PHE A 75 8.60 -5.37 10.80
C PHE A 75 10.05 -4.93 10.93
N LYS A 76 10.99 -5.88 10.86
CA LYS A 76 12.42 -5.59 11.03
C LYS A 76 13.23 -6.17 9.87
N SER A 77 14.02 -5.35 9.19
CA SER A 77 14.91 -5.83 8.12
C SER A 77 14.18 -6.68 7.07
N VAL A 78 12.99 -6.26 6.66
CA VAL A 78 12.20 -6.86 5.57
C VAL A 78 11.79 -5.75 4.61
N MET A 79 11.54 -6.08 3.35
CA MET A 79 10.92 -5.14 2.41
C MET A 79 9.40 -5.30 2.50
N LEU A 80 8.66 -4.20 2.55
CA LEU A 80 7.19 -4.22 2.47
C LEU A 80 6.73 -3.66 1.13
N LYS A 81 5.82 -4.36 0.45
CA LYS A 81 5.28 -3.97 -0.85
C LYS A 81 3.75 -3.86 -0.79
N ASN A 82 3.20 -2.94 -1.58
CA ASN A 82 1.75 -2.86 -1.88
C ASN A 82 0.84 -2.86 -0.64
N MET A 83 1.27 -2.18 0.43
CA MET A 83 0.52 -2.10 1.68
C MET A 83 -0.77 -1.29 1.58
N ARG A 84 -0.88 -0.41 0.57
CA ARG A 84 -1.98 0.54 0.40
C ARG A 84 -1.99 1.11 -1.02
N LYS A 85 -3.17 1.38 -1.59
CA LYS A 85 -3.30 2.02 -2.91
C LYS A 85 -3.18 3.54 -2.83
N GLY A 86 -3.90 4.17 -1.91
CA GLY A 86 -3.98 5.61 -1.73
C GLY A 86 -2.78 6.26 -1.03
N SER A 87 -2.92 7.53 -0.70
CA SER A 87 -1.93 8.35 -0.02
C SER A 87 -1.75 7.98 1.45
N GLY A 88 -0.69 8.46 2.08
CA GLY A 88 -0.43 8.23 3.51
C GLY A 88 0.51 7.06 3.81
N LEU A 89 0.64 6.77 5.12
CA LEU A 89 1.66 5.89 5.67
C LEU A 89 1.13 4.59 6.25
N GLY A 90 -0.19 4.43 6.34
CA GLY A 90 -0.82 3.21 6.83
C GLY A 90 -0.51 1.96 5.98
N MET A 91 -0.94 0.84 6.53
CA MET A 91 -0.99 -0.48 5.95
C MET A 91 -2.45 -0.94 6.05
N ASP A 92 -3.15 -1.00 4.92
CA ASP A 92 -4.60 -1.26 4.93
C ASP A 92 -4.92 -2.71 5.35
N PHE A 93 -3.95 -3.63 5.24
CA PHE A 93 -4.06 -4.99 5.74
C PHE A 93 -4.38 -5.06 7.25
N PHE A 94 -3.94 -4.06 8.01
CA PHE A 94 -4.10 -4.03 9.46
C PHE A 94 -5.14 -3.01 9.91
N GLY A 95 -6.11 -3.47 10.67
CA GLY A 95 -6.86 -2.68 11.64
C GLY A 95 -6.16 -2.63 13.00
N GLY A 96 -6.55 -1.68 13.86
CA GLY A 96 -5.96 -1.53 15.19
C GLY A 96 -6.98 -1.23 16.29
N LEU A 97 -6.85 -1.90 17.43
CA LEU A 97 -7.54 -1.57 18.68
C LEU A 97 -6.71 -0.57 19.51
N GLN A 98 -7.27 -0.12 20.64
CA GLN A 98 -6.63 0.88 21.51
C GLN A 98 -5.19 0.50 21.88
N GLY A 99 -4.26 1.43 21.67
CA GLY A 99 -2.83 1.25 22.01
C GLY A 99 -2.09 0.28 21.08
N SER A 100 -2.72 -0.22 20.01
CA SER A 100 -2.04 -1.04 19.01
C SER A 100 -0.97 -0.22 18.27
N THR A 101 0.12 -0.89 17.89
CA THR A 101 1.27 -0.25 17.26
C THR A 101 1.85 -1.11 16.13
N ILE A 102 2.21 -0.48 15.02
CA ILE A 102 3.07 -1.05 13.99
C ILE A 102 4.43 -0.35 14.05
N VAL A 103 5.51 -1.13 14.17
CA VAL A 103 6.89 -0.61 14.17
C VAL A 103 7.63 -1.14 12.96
N CYS A 104 8.21 -0.26 12.14
CA CYS A 104 9.11 -0.62 11.05
C CYS A 104 10.53 -0.20 11.41
N ILE A 105 11.47 -1.15 11.39
CA ILE A 105 12.90 -0.94 11.70
C ILE A 105 13.73 -1.46 10.54
N ASP A 106 14.52 -0.59 9.92
CA ASP A 106 15.38 -0.96 8.79
C ASP A 106 14.59 -1.49 7.57
N VAL A 107 13.41 -0.92 7.31
CA VAL A 107 12.45 -1.42 6.30
C VAL A 107 12.41 -0.53 5.05
N PRO A 108 12.78 -1.04 3.87
CA PRO A 108 12.37 -0.49 2.59
C PRO A 108 10.87 -0.72 2.37
N ARG A 109 10.14 0.34 2.03
CA ARG A 109 8.70 0.35 1.77
C ARG A 109 8.48 0.70 0.31
N TRP A 110 8.22 -0.28 -0.52
CA TRP A 110 8.03 -0.09 -1.96
C TRP A 110 6.58 0.19 -2.30
N ARG A 111 6.40 1.16 -3.18
CA ARG A 111 5.11 1.49 -3.79
C ARG A 111 5.29 1.63 -5.29
N TYR A 112 4.29 1.23 -6.05
CA TYR A 112 4.29 1.49 -7.48
C TYR A 112 4.23 3.01 -7.76
N MET A 113 3.22 3.69 -7.22
CA MET A 113 2.99 5.13 -7.44
C MET A 113 3.13 5.94 -6.15
N CYS A 114 3.88 7.03 -6.20
CA CYS A 114 4.10 7.94 -5.07
C CYS A 114 3.89 9.41 -5.43
N ALA A 115 3.54 10.23 -4.43
CA ALA A 115 3.78 11.66 -4.49
C ALA A 115 5.28 11.96 -4.70
N ALA A 116 5.58 13.03 -5.42
CA ALA A 116 6.95 13.52 -5.63
C ALA A 116 7.73 13.60 -4.31
N ALA A 117 9.03 13.31 -4.36
CA ALA A 117 9.87 13.18 -3.16
C ALA A 117 9.84 14.43 -2.26
N ASP A 118 10.00 15.62 -2.85
CA ASP A 118 10.02 16.88 -2.11
C ASP A 118 8.66 17.22 -1.50
N ALA A 119 7.57 17.02 -2.25
CA ALA A 119 6.21 17.21 -1.74
C ALA A 119 5.92 16.26 -0.56
N ALA A 120 6.36 15.00 -0.67
CA ALA A 120 6.20 14.03 0.40
C ALA A 120 7.09 14.34 1.62
N LEU A 121 8.29 14.90 1.43
CA LEU A 121 9.14 15.39 2.51
C LEU A 121 8.49 16.56 3.24
N ALA A 122 7.98 17.55 2.50
CA ALA A 122 7.28 18.69 3.06
C ALA A 122 6.06 18.25 3.87
N SER A 123 5.25 17.34 3.31
CA SER A 123 4.12 16.73 4.01
C SER A 123 4.56 16.00 5.27
N ALA A 124 5.58 15.13 5.21
CA ALA A 124 6.07 14.40 6.38
C ALA A 124 6.55 15.34 7.50
N ASN A 125 7.25 16.42 7.17
CA ASN A 125 7.72 17.41 8.14
C ASN A 125 6.58 18.24 8.77
N SER A 126 5.39 18.27 8.17
CA SER A 126 4.23 18.96 8.72
C SER A 126 3.51 18.16 9.81
N TYR A 127 3.71 16.83 9.88
CA TYR A 127 3.06 15.99 10.88
C TYR A 127 3.74 16.10 12.25
N PRO A 128 3.05 16.60 13.29
CA PRO A 128 3.57 16.54 14.65
C PRO A 128 3.69 15.09 15.08
N ARG A 129 4.74 14.79 15.87
CA ARG A 129 4.84 13.49 16.51
C ARG A 129 3.78 13.40 17.61
N PRO A 130 3.05 12.28 17.74
CA PRO A 130 2.15 12.08 18.87
C PRO A 130 2.88 12.21 20.21
N SER A 131 2.26 12.87 21.19
CA SER A 131 2.88 13.20 22.49
C SER A 131 3.13 11.96 23.36
N ASP A 132 2.40 10.88 23.11
CA ASP A 132 2.54 9.58 23.75
C ASP A 132 3.71 8.75 23.19
N LEU A 133 4.33 9.17 22.07
CA LEU A 133 5.44 8.46 21.43
C LEU A 133 6.77 9.22 21.59
N PRO A 134 7.83 8.60 22.11
CA PRO A 134 9.06 9.29 22.44
C PRO A 134 9.82 9.76 21.19
N GLY A 135 10.52 10.89 21.30
CA GLY A 135 11.47 11.38 20.29
C GLY A 135 10.93 12.53 19.44
N LYS A 136 11.50 12.70 18.24
CA LYS A 136 11.10 13.70 17.25
C LYS A 136 10.94 13.05 15.87
N ASN A 137 10.08 13.64 15.06
CA ASN A 137 9.99 13.30 13.64
C ASN A 137 11.20 13.89 12.91
N LEU A 138 11.95 13.03 12.22
CA LEU A 138 13.13 13.33 11.44
C LEU A 138 13.06 12.53 10.15
N VAL A 139 12.89 13.26 9.04
CA VAL A 139 12.74 12.72 7.70
C VAL A 139 13.67 13.47 6.77
N ARG A 140 14.25 12.78 5.79
CA ARG A 140 15.15 13.35 4.78
C ARG A 140 15.02 12.61 3.46
N LEU A 141 15.57 13.17 2.39
CA LEU A 141 15.77 12.42 1.15
C LEU A 141 17.12 11.71 1.21
N GLN A 142 17.17 10.50 0.63
CA GLN A 142 18.41 9.78 0.40
C GLN A 142 18.30 8.87 -0.82
N ASN A 143 19.42 8.48 -1.39
CA ASN A 143 19.43 7.41 -2.39
C ASN A 143 19.38 6.05 -1.69
N GLU A 144 18.57 5.14 -2.21
CA GLU A 144 18.44 3.78 -1.68
C GLU A 144 18.76 2.78 -2.80
N TYR A 145 19.63 1.82 -2.53
CA TYR A 145 19.89 0.70 -3.45
C TYR A 145 19.20 -0.55 -2.94
N HIS A 146 18.32 -1.10 -3.75
CA HIS A 146 17.59 -2.31 -3.40
C HIS A 146 17.37 -3.17 -4.65
N ARG A 147 17.67 -4.46 -4.56
CA ARG A 147 17.45 -5.46 -5.63
C ARG A 147 17.91 -5.02 -7.02
N GLY A 148 19.16 -4.57 -7.12
CA GLY A 148 19.74 -4.17 -8.40
C GLY A 148 19.36 -2.76 -8.88
N THR A 149 18.48 -2.05 -8.17
CA THR A 149 17.94 -0.77 -8.61
C THR A 149 18.29 0.35 -7.62
N TRP A 150 18.74 1.48 -8.16
CA TRP A 150 18.90 2.72 -7.41
C TRP A 150 17.61 3.54 -7.44
N TYR A 151 17.08 3.85 -6.26
CA TYR A 151 15.96 4.73 -6.05
C TYR A 151 16.47 6.07 -5.53
N ASN A 152 16.67 7.02 -6.45
CA ASN A 152 17.16 8.35 -6.12
C ASN A 152 16.09 9.18 -5.41
N SER A 153 16.51 10.06 -4.51
CA SER A 153 15.60 10.96 -3.77
C SER A 153 14.45 10.21 -3.07
N SER A 154 14.75 9.05 -2.49
CA SER A 154 13.80 8.27 -1.71
C SER A 154 13.55 8.92 -0.35
N LEU A 155 12.30 8.86 0.11
CA LEU A 155 11.92 9.49 1.37
C LEU A 155 12.30 8.59 2.54
N HIS A 156 13.24 9.04 3.37
CA HIS A 156 13.83 8.27 4.44
C HIS A 156 13.44 8.79 5.82
N TYR A 157 12.79 7.92 6.60
CA TYR A 157 12.35 8.14 7.96
C TYR A 157 13.43 7.66 8.92
N VAL A 158 14.25 8.58 9.41
CA VAL A 158 15.27 8.27 10.43
C VAL A 158 14.58 7.89 11.73
N SER A 159 13.62 8.72 12.16
CA SER A 159 12.68 8.46 13.25
C SER A 159 11.41 9.20 12.94
N PHE A 160 10.30 8.50 12.78
CA PHE A 160 9.01 9.11 12.48
C PHE A 160 7.90 8.35 13.19
N ALA A 161 6.89 9.06 13.67
CA ALA A 161 5.69 8.42 14.19
C ALA A 161 4.46 9.26 13.94
N LEU A 162 3.33 8.58 13.74
CA LEU A 162 1.99 9.16 13.63
C LEU A 162 0.96 8.18 14.20
N HIS A 163 -0.25 8.67 14.47
CA HIS A 163 -1.43 7.82 14.63
C HIS A 163 -2.10 7.65 13.27
N VAL A 164 -2.30 6.39 12.85
CA VAL A 164 -3.12 6.05 11.69
C VAL A 164 -4.54 5.87 12.20
N MET A 165 -5.38 6.86 11.91
CA MET A 165 -6.77 6.92 12.36
C MET A 165 -7.70 6.14 11.41
N SER A 166 -8.89 5.80 11.89
CA SER A 166 -9.91 5.02 11.16
C SER A 166 -10.37 5.65 9.85
N ASP A 167 -10.42 6.98 9.80
CA ASP A 167 -10.77 7.77 8.62
C ASP A 167 -9.63 7.91 7.60
N ASN A 168 -8.43 7.48 7.98
CA ASN A 168 -7.22 7.51 7.15
C ASN A 168 -6.77 6.12 6.68
N SER A 169 -7.41 5.06 7.18
CA SER A 169 -7.32 3.70 6.63
C SER A 169 -8.36 3.50 5.54
N GLU A 170 -8.04 2.76 4.48
CA GLU A 170 -9.06 2.30 3.50
C GLU A 170 -9.92 1.14 4.07
N SER A 171 -9.99 1.03 5.40
CA SER A 171 -10.70 -0.01 6.14
C SER A 171 -12.20 0.25 6.10
N ASP A 172 -12.98 -0.77 5.75
CA ASP A 172 -14.45 -0.77 5.84
C ASP A 172 -14.90 -0.93 7.30
N ALA A 173 -14.03 -1.44 8.19
CA ALA A 173 -14.30 -1.55 9.61
C ALA A 173 -13.99 -0.24 10.37
N TRP A 174 -14.91 0.22 11.21
CA TRP A 174 -14.62 1.34 12.13
C TRP A 174 -13.77 0.85 13.30
N LEU A 175 -12.45 0.94 13.16
CA LEU A 175 -11.48 0.55 14.20
C LEU A 175 -10.75 1.76 14.75
N PRO A 176 -10.39 1.83 16.04
CA PRO A 176 -9.69 2.99 16.63
C PRO A 176 -8.40 3.42 15.90
N GLY A 177 -7.77 2.51 15.17
CA GLY A 177 -6.52 2.75 14.46
C GLY A 177 -5.31 2.27 15.26
N TYR A 178 -4.11 2.60 14.79
CA TYR A 178 -2.86 2.20 15.42
C TYR A 178 -1.80 3.30 15.31
N ALA A 179 -0.85 3.28 16.25
CA ALA A 179 0.37 4.06 16.11
C ALA A 179 1.27 3.43 15.04
N MET A 180 1.79 4.21 14.09
CA MET A 180 2.85 3.76 13.20
C MET A 180 4.17 4.42 13.55
N VAL A 181 5.20 3.62 13.78
CA VAL A 181 6.56 4.07 14.11
C VAL A 181 7.52 3.59 13.03
N LEU A 182 8.21 4.52 12.36
CA LEU A 182 9.21 4.23 11.33
C LEU A 182 10.59 4.62 11.84
N ARG A 183 11.53 3.68 11.84
CA ARG A 183 12.93 3.87 12.24
C ARG A 183 13.83 3.34 11.13
N ASN A 184 14.73 4.19 10.64
CA ASN A 184 15.63 3.87 9.53
C ASN A 184 14.91 3.19 8.33
N SER A 185 13.69 3.66 8.03
CA SER A 185 12.82 3.07 7.01
C SER A 185 12.77 3.99 5.80
N THR A 186 12.73 3.44 4.59
CA THR A 186 12.78 4.25 3.35
C THR A 186 11.59 3.94 2.46
N ARG A 187 10.81 4.95 2.07
CA ARG A 187 9.82 4.82 1.00
C ARG A 187 10.52 4.91 -0.35
N ILE A 188 10.49 3.82 -1.10
CA ILE A 188 10.98 3.73 -2.47
C ILE A 188 9.80 3.59 -3.42
N CYS A 189 9.92 4.19 -4.60
CA CYS A 189 8.81 4.37 -5.54
C CYS A 189 9.22 3.90 -6.93
N GLN A 190 8.36 3.15 -7.61
CA GLN A 190 8.61 2.77 -9.00
C GLN A 190 8.42 3.97 -9.94
N THR A 191 7.38 4.75 -9.69
CA THR A 191 7.04 5.95 -10.44
C THR A 191 6.40 7.00 -9.52
N TYR A 192 6.26 8.22 -10.04
CA TYR A 192 5.72 9.36 -9.33
C TYR A 192 4.49 9.92 -10.04
N ILE A 193 3.59 10.51 -9.26
CA ILE A 193 2.39 11.16 -9.78
C ILE A 193 2.81 12.29 -10.72
N SER A 194 2.12 12.39 -11.85
CA SER A 194 2.38 13.44 -12.82
C SER A 194 1.74 14.77 -12.38
N PRO A 195 2.39 15.92 -12.65
CA PRO A 195 1.80 17.24 -12.38
C PRO A 195 0.42 17.43 -13.02
N GLU A 196 0.18 16.80 -14.17
CA GLU A 196 -1.12 16.86 -14.86
C GLU A 196 -2.22 16.23 -14.01
N CYS A 197 -1.94 15.12 -13.32
CA CYS A 197 -2.92 14.48 -12.46
C CYS A 197 -3.25 15.36 -11.24
N GLU A 198 -2.23 15.91 -10.58
CA GLU A 198 -2.39 16.79 -9.40
C GLU A 198 -3.15 18.08 -9.73
N SER A 199 -3.14 18.52 -11.00
CA SER A 199 -3.89 19.69 -11.44
C SER A 199 -5.41 19.47 -11.56
N VAL A 200 -5.86 18.21 -11.61
CA VAL A 200 -7.27 17.84 -11.86
C VAL A 200 -7.88 17.04 -10.71
N LYS A 201 -7.08 16.29 -9.96
CA LYS A 201 -7.52 15.34 -8.94
C LYS A 201 -6.74 15.53 -7.65
N SER A 202 -7.28 15.01 -6.54
CA SER A 202 -6.52 14.91 -5.30
C SER A 202 -5.31 13.99 -5.48
N LEU A 203 -4.27 14.22 -4.67
CA LEU A 203 -3.08 13.38 -4.60
C LEU A 203 -3.45 11.90 -4.41
N ASP A 204 -4.39 11.64 -3.50
CA ASP A 204 -4.89 10.31 -3.18
C ASP A 204 -5.49 9.61 -4.41
N GLN A 205 -6.42 10.28 -5.10
CA GLN A 205 -7.06 9.73 -6.29
C GLN A 205 -6.04 9.47 -7.41
N CYS A 206 -5.03 10.33 -7.56
CA CYS A 206 -3.95 10.10 -8.53
C CYS A 206 -3.14 8.85 -8.22
N GLN A 207 -2.89 8.55 -6.94
CA GLN A 207 -2.20 7.33 -6.55
C GLN A 207 -3.05 6.09 -6.82
N VAL A 208 -4.33 6.12 -6.42
CA VAL A 208 -5.26 5.01 -6.65
C VAL A 208 -5.39 4.72 -8.15
N ASP A 209 -5.64 5.74 -8.97
CA ASP A 209 -5.78 5.58 -10.42
C ASP A 209 -4.48 5.03 -11.07
N GLY A 210 -3.32 5.49 -10.61
CA GLY A 210 -2.03 5.03 -11.10
C GLY A 210 -1.73 3.57 -10.73
N VAL A 211 -2.11 3.15 -9.52
CA VAL A 211 -1.99 1.76 -9.06
C VAL A 211 -2.98 0.86 -9.80
N ASP A 212 -4.24 1.27 -9.94
CA ASP A 212 -5.25 0.49 -10.65
C ASP A 212 -4.90 0.30 -12.14
N ALA A 213 -4.34 1.32 -12.79
CA ALA A 213 -3.85 1.20 -14.16
C ALA A 213 -2.69 0.20 -14.28
N TRP A 214 -1.81 0.14 -13.28
CA TRP A 214 -0.71 -0.82 -13.22
C TRP A 214 -1.20 -2.25 -13.00
N LEU A 215 -2.12 -2.45 -12.06
CA LEU A 215 -2.74 -3.75 -11.82
C LEU A 215 -3.45 -4.27 -13.07
N ALA A 216 -4.23 -3.43 -13.74
CA ALA A 216 -4.90 -3.80 -14.99
C ALA A 216 -3.91 -4.21 -16.10
N ALA A 217 -2.77 -3.52 -16.21
CA ALA A 217 -1.74 -3.87 -17.18
C ALA A 217 -1.08 -5.23 -16.86
N MET A 218 -0.92 -5.57 -15.58
CA MET A 218 -0.36 -6.87 -15.16
C MET A 218 -1.34 -8.03 -15.38
N ASP A 219 -2.65 -7.80 -15.24
CA ASP A 219 -3.67 -8.82 -15.48
C ASP A 219 -3.75 -9.19 -16.97
N ASP A 220 -3.70 -8.20 -17.88
CA ASP A 220 -3.71 -8.42 -19.33
C ASP A 220 -2.49 -9.23 -19.81
N ASP A 221 -1.35 -9.04 -19.15
CA ASP A 221 -0.06 -9.70 -19.42
C ASP A 221 -0.04 -11.21 -19.06
N THR A 222 -1.07 -11.73 -18.37
CA THR A 222 -1.25 -13.17 -18.15
C THR A 222 -1.91 -13.91 -19.32
N GLN A 223 -2.37 -13.19 -20.35
CA GLN A 223 -2.94 -13.80 -21.57
C GLN A 223 -2.00 -13.84 -22.78
N ASP A 224 -0.88 -13.12 -22.77
CA ASP A 224 0.05 -13.08 -23.91
C ASP A 224 1.51 -13.28 -23.46
N GLU A 225 2.09 -14.46 -23.73
CA GLU A 225 3.49 -14.85 -23.40
C GLU A 225 4.59 -13.95 -24.05
N SER A 226 4.21 -12.88 -24.77
CA SER A 226 5.06 -12.03 -25.59
C SER A 226 5.73 -10.86 -24.84
N TRP A 227 5.23 -10.45 -23.68
CA TRP A 227 5.68 -9.20 -23.03
C TRP A 227 6.94 -9.32 -22.16
N LYS A 228 7.38 -10.54 -21.79
CA LYS A 228 8.55 -10.78 -20.93
C LYS A 228 9.86 -10.15 -21.47
N GLN A 229 9.90 -9.75 -22.75
CA GLN A 229 11.03 -9.05 -23.36
C GLN A 229 10.97 -7.51 -23.26
N LYS A 230 9.83 -6.89 -22.90
CA LYS A 230 9.67 -5.42 -22.94
C LYS A 230 9.77 -4.71 -21.59
N VAL A 231 9.53 -5.40 -20.47
CA VAL A 231 9.60 -4.76 -19.14
C VAL A 231 11.00 -4.89 -18.50
N ALA A 232 11.85 -5.80 -19.00
CA ALA A 232 13.24 -5.91 -18.56
C ALA A 232 14.16 -4.79 -19.09
N ALA A 233 13.70 -3.96 -20.04
CA ALA A 233 14.49 -2.89 -20.65
C ALA A 233 13.70 -1.57 -20.63
N GLY A 234 13.63 -0.90 -19.48
CA GLY A 234 12.85 0.34 -19.41
C GLY A 234 12.91 1.15 -18.12
N VAL A 235 13.96 1.03 -17.31
CA VAL A 235 14.27 2.02 -16.26
C VAL A 235 15.08 3.14 -16.90
N ALA A 236 14.42 3.93 -17.73
CA ALA A 236 14.93 5.21 -18.20
C ALA A 236 13.75 6.04 -18.72
N SER A 237 13.27 6.94 -17.85
CA SER A 237 12.67 8.23 -18.23
C SER A 237 11.83 8.26 -19.51
N GLY A 238 10.50 8.18 -19.39
CA GLY A 238 9.61 8.74 -20.44
C GLY A 238 8.42 7.92 -20.92
N VAL A 239 7.99 6.84 -20.26
CA VAL A 239 6.77 6.12 -20.65
C VAL A 239 5.57 6.57 -19.79
N GLY A 240 5.34 7.89 -19.71
CA GLY A 240 4.14 8.45 -19.10
C GLY A 240 3.00 8.68 -20.10
N ALA A 241 3.32 8.93 -21.38
CA ALA A 241 2.32 9.42 -22.33
C ALA A 241 1.45 8.30 -22.95
N ALA A 242 2.01 7.11 -23.19
CA ALA A 242 1.28 6.04 -23.89
C ALA A 242 0.28 5.30 -22.98
N LEU A 243 0.61 5.09 -21.71
CA LEU A 243 -0.28 4.42 -20.75
C LEU A 243 -1.47 5.30 -20.33
N VAL A 244 -1.32 6.63 -20.33
CA VAL A 244 -2.41 7.57 -19.98
C VAL A 244 -3.51 7.59 -21.05
N LEU A 245 -3.18 7.40 -22.34
CA LEU A 245 -4.18 7.36 -23.41
C LEU A 245 -5.00 6.06 -23.39
N ALA A 246 -4.38 4.92 -23.10
CA ALA A 246 -5.08 3.64 -22.98
C ALA A 246 -5.98 3.60 -21.73
N ALA A 247 -5.49 4.09 -20.58
CA ALA A 247 -6.29 4.20 -19.36
C ALA A 247 -7.46 5.19 -19.51
N GLY A 248 -7.25 6.32 -20.20
CA GLY A 248 -8.30 7.30 -20.50
C GLY A 248 -9.44 6.73 -21.34
N ALA A 249 -9.12 5.97 -22.39
CA ALA A 249 -10.12 5.31 -23.24
C ALA A 249 -10.91 4.23 -22.47
N PHE A 250 -10.23 3.47 -21.60
CA PHE A 250 -10.87 2.42 -20.80
C PHE A 250 -11.79 2.99 -19.71
N VAL A 251 -11.34 4.01 -18.96
CA VAL A 251 -12.15 4.70 -17.94
C VAL A 251 -13.35 5.42 -18.56
N TRP A 252 -13.17 6.04 -19.73
CA TRP A 252 -14.27 6.66 -20.48
C TRP A 252 -15.31 5.62 -20.93
N ARG A 253 -14.86 4.46 -21.45
CA ARG A 253 -15.75 3.36 -21.84
C ARG A 253 -16.53 2.80 -20.65
N ARG A 254 -15.88 2.62 -19.49
CA ARG A 254 -16.53 2.15 -18.25
C ARG A 254 -17.54 3.16 -17.69
N ARG A 255 -17.22 4.46 -17.71
CA ARG A 255 -18.16 5.53 -17.33
C ARG A 255 -19.37 5.58 -18.27
N ARG A 256 -19.17 5.38 -19.57
CA ARG A 256 -20.26 5.33 -20.55
C ARG A 256 -21.20 4.14 -20.32
N LEU A 257 -20.66 2.98 -19.94
CA LEU A 257 -21.46 1.81 -19.58
C LEU A 257 -22.25 2.00 -18.28
N ARG A 258 -21.64 2.62 -17.25
CA ARG A 258 -22.36 2.96 -16.01
C ARG A 258 -23.50 3.96 -16.23
N ARG A 259 -23.29 4.99 -17.07
CA ARG A 259 -24.36 5.93 -17.44
C ARG A 259 -25.52 5.25 -18.18
N ARG A 260 -25.24 4.24 -19.01
CA ARG A 260 -26.28 3.44 -19.66
C ARG A 260 -27.06 2.57 -18.68
N ARG A 261 -26.39 2.00 -17.67
CA ARG A 261 -27.05 1.22 -16.61
C ARG A 261 -27.97 2.10 -15.75
N MET A 262 -27.52 3.29 -15.34
CA MET A 262 -28.36 4.21 -14.57
C MET A 262 -29.53 4.79 -15.40
N ALA A 263 -29.38 4.94 -16.71
CA ALA A 263 -30.50 5.31 -17.58
C ALA A 263 -31.57 4.21 -17.63
N TRP A 264 -31.16 2.93 -17.69
CA TRP A 264 -32.07 1.78 -17.62
C TRP A 264 -32.75 1.65 -16.25
N GLU A 265 -32.03 1.89 -15.16
CA GLU A 265 -32.59 1.83 -13.80
C GLU A 265 -33.60 2.97 -13.54
N ASN A 266 -33.35 4.17 -14.10
CA ASN A 266 -34.30 5.28 -14.03
C ASN A 266 -35.55 5.07 -14.92
N GLU A 267 -35.41 4.36 -16.03
CA GLU A 267 -36.54 3.99 -16.90
C GLU A 267 -37.38 2.85 -16.31
N ALA A 268 -36.76 1.93 -15.56
CA ALA A 268 -37.45 0.85 -14.83
C ALA A 268 -38.13 1.34 -13.54
N ALA A 269 -37.77 2.51 -13.03
CA ALA A 269 -38.31 3.11 -11.80
C ALA A 269 -39.49 4.07 -12.04
N ASP A 270 -39.98 4.22 -13.28
CA ASP A 270 -41.14 5.06 -13.60
C ASP A 270 -42.44 4.23 -13.55
N PRO A 271 -43.30 4.40 -12.52
CA PRO A 271 -44.52 3.61 -12.34
C PRO A 271 -45.69 4.04 -13.26
N ALA A 272 -45.46 4.91 -14.24
CA ALA A 272 -46.53 5.48 -15.07
C ALA A 272 -47.01 4.60 -16.24
N THR A 273 -46.45 3.40 -16.46
CA THR A 273 -46.74 2.58 -17.67
C THR A 273 -47.63 1.34 -17.47
N PHE A 274 -48.38 1.23 -16.37
CA PHE A 274 -49.45 0.22 -16.24
C PHE A 274 -50.76 0.85 -15.77
N GLY A 275 -51.48 1.46 -16.73
CA GLY A 275 -52.83 1.96 -16.54
C GLY A 275 -53.52 2.11 -17.89
N GLY A 276 -54.15 1.03 -18.35
CA GLY A 276 -54.95 0.95 -19.57
C GLY A 276 -55.61 -0.42 -19.69
#